data_AF-A0A1C5TTP7-F1
#
_entry.id   AF-A0A1C5TTP7-F1
#
_cell.length_a   1.000
_cell.length_b   1.000
_cell.length_c   1.000
_cell.angle_alpha   90.00
_cell.angle_beta   90.00
_cell.angle_gamma   90.00
#
_symmetry.space_group_name_H-M   'P 1'
#
loop_
_entity.id
_entity.type
_entity.pdbx_description
1 polymer ?
#
loop_
_entity_poly.entity_id
_entity_poly.type
_entity_poly.pdbx_seq_one_letter_code
_entity_poly.pdbx_strand_id
1 'polypeptide(L)'
;MDKRTVRRIVATALAVILAEQVFFLICGFGLPVQFGDTFMGELKSKYERLKETSGKRIVLVGGSGVAFDCDSALMDDFFPSYEIVNFGMYAGLGTKAVMDLSENYIHEGDIVILSPEQSEQTFSDYFNGEYMWQAADGAFGMLRDLKSENFEAMLGNFPRFALEKLNYVMKGQKPQTDSIYQKKSFNTYGDIELDTCRENILPNGYDVNQKVRFTEDVVQPEFMDYMNDWAKRLEKKGVVVWYRYCPVNKLSVEDMDDLAAYDVFLRQKLDFPVIGNPENSLMEAEWFFDTNFHLNQPGKEVNTVQLIRDMKAMLGDDRAVTVELPEKPHRTWGEVSAETRIWTAKDSETYQGEETIVIPENVTQIEDYAFSNCAGLKQIVLEQKDPSKCIVGQHLLDGTGAEILVPQMSVDSYKRNYFWSVYAGRIGEVTAHAEK
;
A
#
# COMPACT_ATOMS: atom_id res chain seq x y z
N MET A 1 39.75 36.82 14.56
CA MET A 1 40.09 35.79 13.54
C MET A 1 40.42 36.51 12.23
N ASP A 2 41.59 36.26 11.62
CA ASP A 2 41.97 36.99 10.39
C ASP A 2 41.14 36.52 9.16
N LYS A 3 41.07 37.36 8.12
CA LYS A 3 40.28 37.09 6.90
C LYS A 3 40.70 35.81 6.16
N ARG A 4 41.97 35.41 6.19
CA ARG A 4 42.46 34.15 5.59
C ARG A 4 42.01 32.95 6.42
N THR A 5 42.03 33.06 7.75
CA THR A 5 41.52 32.01 8.64
C THR A 5 40.02 31.80 8.47
N VAL A 6 39.23 32.89 8.40
CA VAL A 6 37.78 32.81 8.09
C VAL A 6 37.53 32.16 6.73
N ARG A 7 38.27 32.57 5.68
CA ARG A 7 38.14 31.98 4.33
C ARG A 7 38.47 30.48 4.31
N ARG A 8 39.49 30.05 5.04
CA ARG A 8 39.86 28.63 5.15
C ARG A 8 38.76 27.83 5.85
N ILE A 9 38.22 28.33 6.96
CA ILE A 9 37.13 27.68 7.69
C ILE A 9 35.90 27.52 6.78
N VAL A 10 35.49 28.59 6.08
CA VAL A 10 34.36 28.54 5.15
C VAL A 10 34.62 27.57 4.00
N ALA A 11 35.80 27.60 3.39
CA ALA A 11 36.15 26.67 2.30
C ALA A 11 36.14 25.20 2.77
N THR A 12 36.68 24.91 3.94
CA THR A 12 36.64 23.56 4.52
C THR A 12 35.21 23.12 4.82
N ALA A 13 34.39 23.97 5.43
CA ALA A 13 32.98 23.65 5.70
C ALA A 13 32.22 23.35 4.40
N LEU A 14 32.39 24.16 3.36
CA LEU A 14 31.79 23.93 2.04
C LEU A 14 32.28 22.63 1.40
N ALA A 15 33.57 22.31 1.53
CA ALA A 15 34.13 21.07 1.01
C ALA A 15 33.57 19.83 1.73
N VAL A 16 33.37 19.91 3.06
CA VAL A 16 32.76 18.83 3.85
C VAL A 16 31.30 18.63 3.45
N ILE A 17 30.52 19.72 3.35
CA ILE A 17 29.12 19.65 2.90
C ILE A 17 29.05 19.03 1.50
N LEU A 18 29.90 19.48 0.57
CA LEU A 18 29.93 18.93 -0.78
C LEU A 18 30.33 17.44 -0.78
N ALA A 19 31.32 17.05 0.01
CA ALA A 19 31.75 15.66 0.11
C ALA A 19 30.65 14.75 0.67
N GLU A 20 29.88 15.24 1.65
CA GLU A 20 28.70 14.56 2.17
C GLU A 20 27.61 14.37 1.10
N GLN A 21 27.30 15.43 0.33
CA GLN A 21 26.33 15.31 -0.77
C GLN A 21 26.80 14.31 -1.84
N VAL A 22 28.09 14.37 -2.21
CA VAL A 22 28.69 13.43 -3.17
C VAL A 22 28.65 12.00 -2.64
N PHE A 23 28.87 11.80 -1.34
CA PHE A 23 28.77 10.49 -0.70
C PHE A 23 27.36 9.90 -0.85
N PHE A 24 26.31 10.66 -0.51
CA PHE A 24 24.93 10.18 -0.67
C PHE A 24 24.58 9.91 -2.13
N LEU A 25 25.04 10.75 -3.07
CA LEU A 25 24.83 10.52 -4.50
C LEU A 25 25.49 9.21 -4.97
N ILE A 26 26.71 8.93 -4.52
CA ILE A 26 27.40 7.66 -4.83
C ILE A 26 26.63 6.48 -4.22
N CYS A 27 26.18 6.60 -2.97
CA CYS A 27 25.42 5.56 -2.30
C CYS A 27 24.07 5.28 -2.98
N GLY A 28 23.30 6.32 -3.30
CA GLY A 28 21.99 6.18 -3.95
C GLY A 28 22.08 5.69 -5.39
N PHE A 29 22.95 6.29 -6.21
CA PHE A 29 22.98 6.05 -7.66
C PHE A 29 24.10 5.13 -8.13
N GLY A 30 25.23 5.08 -7.42
CA GLY A 30 26.41 4.32 -7.82
C GLY A 30 26.44 2.87 -7.32
N LEU A 31 25.70 2.55 -6.26
CA LEU A 31 25.63 1.19 -5.71
C LEU A 31 24.68 0.28 -6.51
N PRO A 32 24.91 -1.05 -6.50
CA PRO A 32 24.02 -2.01 -7.14
C PRO A 32 22.60 -1.95 -6.58
N VAL A 33 21.60 -2.30 -7.42
CA VAL A 33 20.19 -2.38 -7.02
C VAL A 33 20.02 -3.34 -5.83
N GLN A 34 19.31 -2.89 -4.80
CA GLN A 34 19.01 -3.65 -3.60
C GLN A 34 17.51 -3.95 -3.45
N PHE A 35 16.65 -3.01 -3.85
CA PHE A 35 15.20 -3.12 -3.59
C PHE A 35 14.42 -3.82 -4.71
N GLY A 36 15.09 -4.33 -5.75
CA GLY A 36 14.45 -4.88 -6.93
C GLY A 36 13.56 -6.11 -6.71
N ASP A 37 13.72 -6.84 -5.60
CA ASP A 37 12.92 -8.03 -5.27
C ASP A 37 11.78 -7.74 -4.27
N THR A 38 11.71 -6.52 -3.74
CA THR A 38 10.66 -6.12 -2.79
C THR A 38 9.32 -5.89 -3.50
N PHE A 39 8.23 -5.75 -2.75
CA PHE A 39 6.94 -5.33 -3.30
C PHE A 39 7.08 -4.04 -4.13
N MET A 40 7.78 -3.02 -3.58
CA MET A 40 8.05 -1.75 -4.28
C MET A 40 8.85 -1.93 -5.56
N GLY A 41 9.78 -2.90 -5.59
CA GLY A 41 10.59 -3.22 -6.77
C GLY A 41 9.79 -3.68 -8.00
N GLU A 42 8.51 -4.03 -7.83
CA GLU A 42 7.63 -4.37 -8.95
C GLU A 42 7.15 -3.16 -9.75
N LEU A 43 7.09 -1.97 -9.15
CA LEU A 43 6.60 -0.77 -9.83
C LEU A 43 7.37 -0.49 -11.13
N LYS A 44 8.67 -0.82 -11.17
CA LYS A 44 9.47 -0.77 -12.40
C LYS A 44 8.91 -1.66 -13.51
N SER A 45 8.58 -2.91 -13.19
CA SER A 45 8.06 -3.86 -14.18
C SER A 45 6.70 -3.39 -14.71
N LYS A 46 5.83 -2.95 -13.81
CA LYS A 46 4.52 -2.36 -14.16
C LYS A 46 4.66 -1.12 -15.05
N TYR A 47 5.64 -0.26 -14.76
CA TYR A 47 5.92 0.95 -15.53
C TYR A 47 6.40 0.62 -16.95
N GLU A 48 7.36 -0.30 -17.09
CA GLU A 48 7.78 -0.71 -18.43
C GLU A 48 6.66 -1.45 -19.18
N ARG A 49 5.83 -2.26 -18.51
CA ARG A 49 4.64 -2.88 -19.13
C ARG A 49 3.69 -1.81 -19.69
N LEU A 50 3.32 -0.82 -18.88
CA LEU A 50 2.45 0.27 -19.36
C LEU A 50 3.06 1.04 -20.54
N LYS A 51 4.37 1.17 -20.59
CA LYS A 51 5.08 1.88 -21.66
C LYS A 51 5.25 1.04 -22.93
N GLU A 52 5.42 -0.27 -22.81
CA GLU A 52 5.72 -1.19 -23.92
C GLU A 52 4.46 -1.83 -24.52
N THR A 53 3.38 -1.99 -23.74
CA THR A 53 2.11 -2.54 -24.24
C THR A 53 1.49 -1.58 -25.24
N SER A 54 1.35 -2.04 -26.49
CA SER A 54 0.76 -1.31 -27.61
C SER A 54 -0.71 -1.71 -27.83
N GLY A 55 -1.42 -0.96 -28.69
CA GLY A 55 -2.82 -1.24 -29.02
C GLY A 55 -3.77 -0.60 -28.01
N LYS A 56 -5.07 -0.92 -28.08
CA LYS A 56 -6.03 -0.41 -27.09
C LYS A 56 -5.83 -1.15 -25.78
N ARG A 57 -5.92 -0.46 -24.65
CA ARG A 57 -5.70 -1.08 -23.35
C ARG A 57 -6.81 -0.80 -22.36
N ILE A 58 -6.99 -1.72 -21.43
CA ILE A 58 -7.68 -1.46 -20.17
C ILE A 58 -6.58 -1.31 -19.11
N VAL A 59 -6.43 -0.09 -18.59
CA VAL A 59 -5.41 0.25 -17.60
C VAL A 59 -6.06 0.41 -16.24
N LEU A 60 -5.72 -0.47 -15.31
CA LEU A 60 -6.21 -0.43 -13.94
C LEU A 60 -5.26 0.41 -13.09
N VAL A 61 -5.77 1.43 -12.41
CA VAL A 61 -5.00 2.41 -11.62
C VAL A 61 -5.59 2.49 -10.22
N GLY A 62 -4.77 2.41 -9.18
CA GLY A 62 -5.24 2.48 -7.80
C GLY A 62 -4.18 1.98 -6.82
N GLY A 63 -4.61 1.72 -5.59
CA GLY A 63 -3.73 1.17 -4.56
C GLY A 63 -3.50 -0.34 -4.69
N SER A 64 -3.15 -0.98 -3.58
CA SER A 64 -2.89 -2.42 -3.54
C SER A 64 -4.14 -3.25 -3.80
N GLY A 65 -5.34 -2.76 -3.47
CA GLY A 65 -6.60 -3.40 -3.85
C GLY A 65 -6.63 -3.73 -5.35
N VAL A 66 -6.25 -2.81 -6.22
CA VAL A 66 -6.18 -3.09 -7.67
C VAL A 66 -5.20 -4.23 -8.01
N ALA A 67 -4.08 -4.34 -7.31
CA ALA A 67 -3.13 -5.43 -7.53
C ALA A 67 -3.67 -6.79 -7.04
N PHE A 68 -4.44 -6.82 -5.95
CA PHE A 68 -5.00 -8.05 -5.38
C PHE A 68 -6.33 -8.48 -6.03
N ASP A 69 -7.17 -7.52 -6.40
CA ASP A 69 -8.61 -7.72 -6.56
C ASP A 69 -9.06 -7.94 -8.01
N CYS A 70 -8.16 -7.77 -8.98
CA CYS A 70 -8.46 -7.90 -10.40
C CYS A 70 -7.74 -9.11 -11.01
N ASP A 71 -8.51 -10.01 -11.62
CA ASP A 71 -7.99 -11.09 -12.46
C ASP A 71 -7.87 -10.59 -13.90
N SER A 72 -6.69 -10.09 -14.25
CA SER A 72 -6.46 -9.53 -15.58
C SER A 72 -6.54 -10.57 -16.69
N ALA A 73 -6.23 -11.84 -16.40
CA ALA A 73 -6.36 -12.92 -17.39
C ALA A 73 -7.83 -13.19 -17.72
N LEU A 74 -8.70 -13.22 -16.69
CA LEU A 74 -10.14 -13.33 -16.92
C LEU A 74 -10.70 -12.12 -17.68
N MET A 75 -10.21 -10.90 -17.41
CA MET A 75 -10.62 -9.72 -18.18
C MET A 75 -10.22 -9.81 -19.65
N ASP A 76 -9.03 -10.32 -19.94
CA ASP A 76 -8.49 -10.52 -21.29
C ASP A 76 -9.42 -11.38 -22.16
N ASP A 77 -9.96 -12.46 -21.58
CA ASP A 77 -10.92 -13.35 -22.25
C ASP A 77 -12.21 -12.64 -22.69
N PHE A 78 -12.67 -11.65 -21.92
CA PHE A 78 -13.91 -10.91 -22.20
C PHE A 78 -13.71 -9.68 -23.08
N PHE A 79 -12.50 -9.15 -23.16
CA PHE A 79 -12.17 -7.95 -23.92
C PHE A 79 -11.02 -8.19 -24.90
N PRO A 80 -11.12 -9.14 -25.86
CA PRO A 80 -10.01 -9.55 -26.73
C PRO A 80 -9.50 -8.48 -27.70
N SER A 81 -10.15 -7.30 -27.75
CA SER A 81 -9.68 -6.14 -28.50
C SER A 81 -8.82 -5.17 -27.68
N TYR A 82 -8.63 -5.48 -26.39
CA TYR A 82 -7.89 -4.69 -25.44
C TYR A 82 -6.81 -5.55 -24.77
N GLU A 83 -5.64 -4.98 -24.57
CA GLU A 83 -4.64 -5.56 -23.66
C GLU A 83 -4.92 -5.09 -22.24
N ILE A 84 -4.73 -5.96 -21.25
CA ILE A 84 -4.91 -5.59 -19.83
C ILE A 84 -3.57 -5.18 -19.20
N VAL A 85 -3.56 -4.01 -18.55
CA VAL A 85 -2.40 -3.49 -17.81
C VAL A 85 -2.82 -3.16 -16.38
N ASN A 86 -2.39 -3.98 -15.41
CA ASN A 86 -2.61 -3.71 -14.01
C ASN A 86 -1.49 -2.80 -13.47
N PHE A 87 -1.83 -1.53 -13.26
CA PHE A 87 -0.94 -0.53 -12.70
C PHE A 87 -1.24 -0.22 -11.22
N GLY A 88 -2.04 -1.06 -10.54
CA GLY A 88 -2.24 -0.98 -9.09
C GLY A 88 -0.95 -1.23 -8.32
N MET A 89 -0.71 -0.46 -7.26
CA MET A 89 0.49 -0.55 -6.43
C MET A 89 0.17 -0.18 -4.98
N TYR A 90 1.03 -0.53 -4.01
CA TYR A 90 0.80 -0.28 -2.59
C TYR A 90 0.15 1.07 -2.23
N ALA A 91 -0.94 1.04 -1.47
CA ALA A 91 -1.58 2.24 -0.92
C ALA A 91 -0.61 3.13 -0.13
N GLY A 92 0.40 2.53 0.53
CA GLY A 92 1.47 3.23 1.23
C GLY A 92 2.42 4.06 0.34
N LEU A 93 2.43 3.85 -0.98
CA LEU A 93 3.15 4.72 -1.91
C LEU A 93 2.40 6.06 -2.14
N GLY A 94 1.07 6.01 -2.03
CA GLY A 94 0.15 7.09 -2.38
C GLY A 94 -0.43 6.93 -3.79
N THR A 95 -1.76 7.02 -3.89
CA THR A 95 -2.51 6.93 -5.17
C THR A 95 -1.99 7.94 -6.20
N LYS A 96 -1.61 9.12 -5.72
CA LYS A 96 -1.02 10.21 -6.51
C LYS A 96 0.22 9.79 -7.31
N ALA A 97 1.13 9.01 -6.71
CA ALA A 97 2.33 8.54 -7.40
C ALA A 97 1.97 7.61 -8.57
N VAL A 98 0.98 6.74 -8.37
CA VAL A 98 0.49 5.80 -9.38
C VAL A 98 -0.19 6.56 -10.55
N MET A 99 -0.96 7.59 -10.24
CA MET A 99 -1.58 8.48 -11.23
C MET A 99 -0.54 9.28 -12.02
N ASP A 100 0.45 9.86 -11.36
CA ASP A 100 1.55 10.61 -11.98
C ASP A 100 2.35 9.74 -12.98
N LEU A 101 2.83 8.59 -12.52
CA LEU A 101 3.70 7.71 -13.30
C LEU A 101 3.00 7.09 -14.50
N SER A 102 1.69 6.89 -14.43
CA SER A 102 0.91 6.32 -15.54
C SER A 102 0.54 7.34 -16.61
N GLU A 103 0.36 8.62 -16.23
CA GLU A 103 -0.25 9.64 -17.06
C GLU A 103 0.40 9.77 -18.45
N ASN A 104 1.74 9.74 -18.53
CA ASN A 104 2.48 9.97 -19.77
C ASN A 104 2.39 8.82 -20.77
N TYR A 105 2.06 7.61 -20.32
CA TYR A 105 2.03 6.42 -21.17
C TYR A 105 0.63 6.01 -21.56
N ILE A 106 -0.40 6.51 -20.87
CA ILE A 106 -1.81 6.37 -21.28
C ILE A 106 -2.06 7.22 -22.54
N HIS A 107 -2.73 6.62 -23.54
CA HIS A 107 -2.90 7.20 -24.88
C HIS A 107 -4.28 6.91 -25.48
N GLU A 108 -4.54 7.49 -26.65
CA GLU A 108 -5.80 7.35 -27.37
C GLU A 108 -6.29 5.90 -27.47
N GLY A 109 -7.57 5.69 -27.22
CA GLY A 109 -8.22 4.37 -27.30
C GLY A 109 -8.13 3.52 -26.04
N ASP A 110 -7.40 3.95 -25.01
CA ASP A 110 -7.39 3.30 -23.70
C ASP A 110 -8.70 3.54 -22.94
N ILE A 111 -9.04 2.56 -22.09
CA ILE A 111 -9.99 2.69 -21.00
C ILE A 111 -9.20 2.63 -19.69
N VAL A 112 -9.31 3.64 -18.86
CA VAL A 112 -8.63 3.74 -17.57
C VAL A 112 -9.65 3.60 -16.45
N ILE A 113 -9.38 2.71 -15.50
CA ILE A 113 -10.24 2.50 -14.33
C ILE A 113 -9.45 2.89 -13.09
N LEU A 114 -9.87 3.99 -12.46
CA LEU A 114 -9.34 4.45 -11.19
C LEU A 114 -10.14 3.80 -10.04
N SER A 115 -9.46 3.03 -9.18
CA SER A 115 -10.07 2.31 -8.06
C SER A 115 -9.18 2.39 -6.79
N PRO A 116 -9.10 3.56 -6.14
CA PRO A 116 -8.43 3.69 -4.86
C PRO A 116 -9.24 2.99 -3.76
N GLU A 117 -8.55 2.49 -2.73
CA GLU A 117 -9.19 1.99 -1.51
C GLU A 117 -10.01 3.10 -0.83
N GLN A 118 -11.08 2.73 -0.14
CA GLN A 118 -11.91 3.66 0.63
C GLN A 118 -11.25 4.03 1.97
N SER A 119 -10.20 4.86 1.91
CA SER A 119 -9.47 5.35 3.09
C SER A 119 -9.00 6.80 2.92
N GLU A 120 -8.83 7.52 4.03
CA GLU A 120 -8.36 8.91 4.02
C GLU A 120 -6.99 9.05 3.34
N GLN A 121 -6.08 8.08 3.56
CA GLN A 121 -4.75 8.12 2.97
C GLN A 121 -4.80 7.98 1.44
N THR A 122 -5.59 7.05 0.92
CA THR A 122 -5.69 6.80 -0.53
C THR A 122 -6.51 7.86 -1.26
N PHE A 123 -7.36 8.59 -0.54
CA PHE A 123 -8.11 9.76 -0.99
C PHE A 123 -7.45 11.10 -0.58
N SER A 124 -6.13 11.14 -0.53
CA SER A 124 -5.35 12.32 -0.19
C SER A 124 -4.18 12.55 -1.13
N ASP A 125 -3.57 13.73 -1.02
CA ASP A 125 -2.28 14.05 -1.66
C ASP A 125 -1.07 13.34 -1.03
N TYR A 126 -1.30 12.37 -0.16
CA TYR A 126 -0.24 11.59 0.47
C TYR A 126 0.71 10.98 -0.57
N PHE A 127 2.00 11.11 -0.29
CA PHE A 127 3.08 10.62 -1.14
C PHE A 127 4.25 10.17 -0.27
N ASN A 128 4.70 8.93 -0.46
CA ASN A 128 5.84 8.39 0.29
C ASN A 128 7.13 8.42 -0.53
N GLY A 129 7.99 9.40 -0.24
CA GLY A 129 9.27 9.58 -0.95
C GLY A 129 10.28 8.46 -0.71
N GLU A 130 10.27 7.81 0.45
CA GLU A 130 11.16 6.68 0.73
C GLU A 130 10.80 5.46 -0.13
N TYR A 131 9.52 5.08 -0.16
CA TYR A 131 9.04 4.00 -1.01
C TYR A 131 9.23 4.30 -2.50
N MET A 132 9.02 5.55 -2.92
CA MET A 132 9.27 5.93 -4.30
C MET A 132 10.76 5.78 -4.68
N TRP A 133 11.70 6.12 -3.80
CA TRP A 133 13.12 5.86 -4.04
C TRP A 133 13.44 4.37 -4.12
N GLN A 134 12.87 3.56 -3.21
CA GLN A 134 13.04 2.11 -3.23
C GLN A 134 12.48 1.50 -4.52
N ALA A 135 11.30 1.93 -4.96
CA ALA A 135 10.68 1.50 -6.20
C ALA A 135 11.48 1.91 -7.46
N ALA A 136 12.11 3.08 -7.44
CA ALA A 136 12.91 3.59 -8.54
C ALA A 136 14.36 3.05 -8.56
N ASP A 137 14.76 2.21 -7.60
CA ASP A 137 16.13 1.69 -7.50
C ASP A 137 16.51 0.88 -8.77
N GLY A 138 17.44 1.42 -9.56
CA GLY A 138 17.81 0.85 -10.86
C GLY A 138 16.86 1.19 -12.02
N ALA A 139 15.95 2.15 -11.83
CA ALA A 139 15.05 2.70 -12.84
C ALA A 139 14.75 4.19 -12.62
N PHE A 140 15.77 4.98 -12.24
CA PHE A 140 15.64 6.42 -11.93
C PHE A 140 15.06 7.28 -13.06
N GLY A 141 15.01 6.76 -14.30
CA GLY A 141 14.32 7.43 -15.42
C GLY A 141 12.83 7.66 -15.15
N MET A 142 12.18 6.76 -14.38
CA MET A 142 10.78 6.85 -13.98
C MET A 142 10.47 8.15 -13.22
N LEU A 143 11.45 8.67 -12.47
CA LEU A 143 11.27 9.86 -11.64
C LEU A 143 11.00 11.13 -12.46
N ARG A 144 11.24 11.10 -13.77
CA ARG A 144 10.91 12.22 -14.67
C ARG A 144 9.41 12.40 -14.88
N ASP A 145 8.62 11.36 -14.63
CA ASP A 145 7.17 11.37 -14.80
C ASP A 145 6.42 11.73 -13.50
N LEU A 146 7.15 11.88 -12.38
CA LEU A 146 6.59 12.43 -11.15
C LEU A 146 6.39 13.94 -11.27
N LYS A 147 5.29 14.46 -10.69
CA LYS A 147 5.07 15.91 -10.63
C LYS A 147 6.04 16.55 -9.65
N SER A 148 6.40 17.81 -9.94
CA SER A 148 7.42 18.56 -9.19
C SER A 148 7.07 18.80 -7.73
N GLU A 149 5.79 18.81 -7.37
CA GLU A 149 5.32 18.95 -5.98
C GLU A 149 5.80 17.80 -5.07
N ASN A 150 6.10 16.63 -5.63
CA ASN A 150 6.60 15.49 -4.87
C ASN A 150 8.13 15.56 -4.63
N PHE A 151 8.85 16.50 -5.26
CA PHE A 151 10.31 16.54 -5.21
C PHE A 151 10.87 16.91 -3.83
N GLU A 152 10.14 17.66 -3.01
CA GLU A 152 10.55 17.95 -1.63
C GLU A 152 10.58 16.67 -0.80
N ALA A 153 9.50 15.87 -0.86
CA ALA A 153 9.43 14.58 -0.19
C ALA A 153 10.52 13.63 -0.70
N MET A 154 10.81 13.63 -2.00
CA MET A 154 11.92 12.85 -2.57
C MET A 154 13.27 13.31 -1.98
N LEU A 155 13.59 14.61 -2.04
CA LEU A 155 14.86 15.12 -1.54
C LEU A 155 15.06 14.84 -0.04
N GLY A 156 14.00 15.01 0.76
CA GLY A 156 14.03 14.74 2.20
C GLY A 156 14.32 13.28 2.55
N ASN A 157 13.87 12.33 1.72
CA ASN A 157 14.03 10.89 1.97
C ASN A 157 15.27 10.27 1.30
N PHE A 158 15.94 10.98 0.39
CA PHE A 158 17.09 10.44 -0.35
C PHE A 158 18.26 9.98 0.54
N PRO A 159 18.71 10.73 1.58
CA PRO A 159 19.82 10.29 2.43
C PRO A 159 19.53 8.96 3.14
N ARG A 160 18.30 8.78 3.62
CA ARG A 160 17.86 7.55 4.28
C ARG A 160 17.91 6.36 3.32
N PHE A 161 17.30 6.48 2.14
CA PHE A 161 17.38 5.48 1.08
C PHE A 161 18.83 5.12 0.72
N ALA A 162 19.69 6.12 0.53
CA ALA A 162 21.09 5.91 0.15
C ALA A 162 21.88 5.16 1.24
N LEU A 163 21.65 5.46 2.52
CA LEU A 163 22.27 4.75 3.64
C LEU A 163 21.75 3.33 3.79
N GLU A 164 20.45 3.11 3.65
CA GLU A 164 19.86 1.77 3.67
C GLU A 164 20.45 0.90 2.55
N LYS A 165 20.54 1.45 1.33
CA LYS A 165 21.18 0.79 0.19
C LYS A 165 22.64 0.44 0.47
N LEU A 166 23.42 1.37 1.03
CA LEU A 166 24.80 1.11 1.45
C LEU A 166 24.90 -0.01 2.49
N ASN A 167 24.00 0.00 3.48
CA ASN A 167 23.98 -1.01 4.54
C ASN A 167 23.75 -2.42 3.98
N TYR A 168 22.86 -2.60 3.00
CA TYR A 168 22.65 -3.88 2.32
C TYR A 168 23.89 -4.34 1.56
N VAL A 169 24.50 -3.44 0.80
CA VAL A 169 25.74 -3.73 0.06
C VAL A 169 26.87 -4.14 1.00
N MET A 170 27.06 -3.42 2.11
CA MET A 170 28.10 -3.72 3.10
C MET A 170 27.88 -5.06 3.80
N LYS A 171 26.63 -5.45 4.03
CA LYS A 171 26.28 -6.74 4.63
C LYS A 171 26.31 -7.90 3.64
N GLY A 172 26.36 -7.63 2.33
CA GLY A 172 26.21 -8.66 1.29
C GLY A 172 24.84 -9.33 1.33
N GLN A 173 23.82 -8.61 1.80
CA GLN A 173 22.45 -9.08 1.99
C GLN A 173 21.50 -8.24 1.17
N LYS A 174 20.37 -8.82 0.78
CA LYS A 174 19.24 -8.08 0.22
C LYS A 174 18.19 -7.82 1.30
N PRO A 175 17.32 -6.82 1.09
CA PRO A 175 16.10 -6.67 1.88
C PRO A 175 15.34 -8.01 1.96
N GLN A 176 15.20 -8.56 3.17
CA GLN A 176 14.20 -9.61 3.46
C GLN A 176 12.80 -9.15 3.07
N THR A 177 12.06 -10.03 2.42
CA THR A 177 10.68 -9.80 1.98
C THR A 177 9.72 -10.71 2.73
N ASP A 178 8.49 -10.23 2.89
CA ASP A 178 7.44 -10.96 3.59
C ASP A 178 6.56 -11.73 2.61
N SER A 179 5.79 -12.67 3.17
CA SER A 179 5.06 -13.73 2.46
C SER A 179 4.53 -13.34 1.07
N ILE A 180 3.42 -12.59 0.98
CA ILE A 180 2.83 -12.22 -0.31
C ILE A 180 3.34 -10.87 -0.84
N TYR A 181 3.89 -10.02 0.03
CA TYR A 181 4.32 -8.65 -0.32
C TYR A 181 5.75 -8.61 -0.87
N GLN A 182 5.91 -9.16 -2.07
CA GLN A 182 7.18 -9.21 -2.77
C GLN A 182 7.01 -9.28 -4.28
N LYS A 183 8.06 -8.92 -5.03
CA LYS A 183 8.03 -8.89 -6.50
C LYS A 183 7.57 -10.20 -7.13
N LYS A 184 8.05 -11.34 -6.61
CA LYS A 184 7.74 -12.66 -7.17
C LYS A 184 6.28 -13.08 -7.02
N SER A 185 5.48 -12.36 -6.23
CA SER A 185 4.04 -12.62 -6.10
C SER A 185 3.22 -12.03 -7.23
N PHE A 186 3.82 -11.18 -8.08
CA PHE A 186 3.13 -10.57 -9.20
C PHE A 186 3.25 -11.45 -10.46
N ASN A 187 2.12 -11.66 -11.13
CA ASN A 187 2.07 -12.31 -12.43
C ASN A 187 2.50 -11.34 -13.56
N THR A 188 2.47 -11.82 -14.80
CA THR A 188 2.86 -11.01 -15.97
C THR A 188 1.98 -9.80 -16.24
N TYR A 189 0.72 -9.80 -15.79
CA TYR A 189 -0.20 -8.66 -15.91
C TYR A 189 0.06 -7.58 -14.85
N GLY A 190 0.74 -7.94 -13.76
CA GLY A 190 0.90 -7.11 -12.57
C GLY A 190 -0.14 -7.40 -11.49
N ASP A 191 -0.89 -8.50 -11.56
CA ASP A 191 -1.78 -8.91 -10.47
C ASP A 191 -1.00 -9.74 -9.45
N ILE A 192 -1.45 -9.76 -8.20
CA ILE A 192 -0.97 -10.71 -7.21
C ILE A 192 -1.54 -12.11 -7.51
N GLU A 193 -0.65 -13.10 -7.53
CA GLU A 193 -0.99 -14.53 -7.58
C GLU A 193 -1.41 -14.99 -6.19
N LEU A 194 -2.69 -15.37 -6.07
CA LEU A 194 -3.34 -15.69 -4.79
C LEU A 194 -3.62 -17.18 -4.62
N ASP A 195 -2.97 -18.06 -5.37
CA ASP A 195 -3.24 -19.51 -5.38
C ASP A 195 -3.23 -20.13 -3.97
N THR A 196 -2.41 -19.59 -3.07
CA THR A 196 -2.30 -20.02 -1.67
C THR A 196 -3.12 -19.18 -0.67
N CYS A 197 -3.72 -18.09 -1.12
CA CYS A 197 -4.47 -17.12 -0.30
C CYS A 197 -5.97 -17.29 -0.57
N ARG A 198 -6.56 -18.37 -0.03
CA ARG A 198 -7.98 -18.73 -0.26
C ARG A 198 -8.94 -18.30 0.84
N GLU A 199 -8.42 -18.04 2.04
CA GLU A 199 -9.23 -17.81 3.24
C GLU A 199 -8.89 -16.46 3.87
N ASN A 200 -9.84 -15.89 4.62
CA ASN A 200 -9.59 -14.72 5.45
C ASN A 200 -8.75 -15.12 6.67
N ILE A 201 -7.64 -14.40 6.90
CA ILE A 201 -6.71 -14.69 8.01
C ILE A 201 -6.85 -13.72 9.19
N LEU A 202 -7.81 -12.80 9.13
CA LEU A 202 -8.04 -11.79 10.16
C LEU A 202 -8.78 -12.41 11.36
N PRO A 203 -8.34 -12.14 12.60
CA PRO A 203 -8.86 -12.83 13.81
C PRO A 203 -10.36 -12.66 14.02
N ASN A 204 -10.93 -11.54 13.59
CA ASN A 204 -12.37 -11.26 13.65
C ASN A 204 -13.04 -11.23 12.26
N GLY A 205 -12.35 -11.70 11.22
CA GLY A 205 -12.77 -11.59 9.83
C GLY A 205 -12.60 -10.21 9.23
N TYR A 206 -12.10 -9.23 9.99
CA TYR A 206 -11.80 -7.88 9.50
C TYR A 206 -10.71 -7.25 10.36
N ASP A 207 -10.00 -6.25 9.81
CA ASP A 207 -9.00 -5.46 10.51
C ASP A 207 -9.71 -4.39 11.35
N VAL A 208 -9.60 -4.49 12.67
CA VAL A 208 -10.25 -3.57 13.62
C VAL A 208 -9.67 -2.15 13.60
N ASN A 209 -8.43 -1.98 13.13
CA ASN A 209 -7.76 -0.68 13.07
C ASN A 209 -8.09 0.10 11.80
N GLN A 210 -8.58 -0.59 10.75
CA GLN A 210 -8.87 0.02 9.46
C GLN A 210 -10.37 0.04 9.18
N LYS A 211 -11.12 0.77 10.02
CA LYS A 211 -12.55 1.01 9.79
C LYS A 211 -12.77 1.84 8.52
N VAL A 212 -13.86 1.55 7.82
CA VAL A 212 -14.18 2.16 6.53
C VAL A 212 -15.41 3.03 6.67
N ARG A 213 -15.32 4.27 6.19
CA ARG A 213 -16.38 5.26 6.21
C ARG A 213 -16.72 5.67 4.78
N PHE A 214 -18.01 5.81 4.49
CA PHE A 214 -18.52 6.35 3.24
C PHE A 214 -19.08 7.74 3.52
N THR A 215 -18.20 8.67 3.88
CA THR A 215 -18.55 10.05 4.23
C THR A 215 -17.67 11.03 3.46
N GLU A 216 -18.18 12.24 3.21
CA GLU A 216 -17.49 13.23 2.38
C GLU A 216 -16.11 13.62 2.91
N ASP A 217 -15.92 13.60 4.24
CA ASP A 217 -14.67 13.96 4.91
C ASP A 217 -13.52 12.97 4.68
N VAL A 218 -13.82 11.77 4.16
CA VAL A 218 -12.78 10.81 3.75
C VAL A 218 -12.00 11.30 2.53
N VAL A 219 -12.61 12.16 1.69
CA VAL A 219 -11.97 12.64 0.47
C VAL A 219 -11.42 14.04 0.67
N GLN A 220 -10.09 14.19 0.57
CA GLN A 220 -9.48 15.51 0.59
C GLN A 220 -9.95 16.33 -0.63
N PRO A 221 -10.45 17.56 -0.43
CA PRO A 221 -10.91 18.40 -1.53
C PRO A 221 -9.85 18.62 -2.62
N GLU A 222 -8.60 18.82 -2.22
CA GLU A 222 -7.47 19.01 -3.14
C GLU A 222 -7.22 17.75 -3.98
N PHE A 223 -7.41 16.57 -3.39
CA PHE A 223 -7.25 15.31 -4.10
C PHE A 223 -8.43 15.03 -5.04
N MET A 224 -9.65 15.45 -4.69
CA MET A 224 -10.80 15.43 -5.61
C MET A 224 -10.51 16.25 -6.87
N ASP A 225 -10.02 17.48 -6.69
CA ASP A 225 -9.63 18.36 -7.80
C ASP A 225 -8.50 17.72 -8.63
N TYR A 226 -7.51 17.11 -7.96
CA TYR A 226 -6.42 16.40 -8.62
C TYR A 226 -6.91 15.23 -9.49
N MET A 227 -7.86 14.40 -9.00
CA MET A 227 -8.48 13.32 -9.78
C MET A 227 -9.20 13.84 -11.03
N ASN A 228 -9.97 14.91 -10.90
CA ASN A 228 -10.69 15.53 -12.02
C ASN A 228 -9.73 16.11 -13.06
N ASP A 229 -8.70 16.81 -12.61
CA ASP A 229 -7.68 17.38 -13.49
C ASP A 229 -6.87 16.30 -14.22
N TRP A 230 -6.57 15.19 -13.53
CA TRP A 230 -5.93 14.01 -14.14
C TRP A 230 -6.82 13.38 -15.21
N ALA A 231 -8.08 13.07 -14.89
CA ALA A 231 -9.03 12.50 -15.83
C ALA A 231 -9.19 13.40 -17.08
N LYS A 232 -9.35 14.70 -16.88
CA LYS A 232 -9.44 15.69 -17.97
C LYS A 232 -8.21 15.74 -18.87
N ARG A 233 -7.00 15.50 -18.33
CA ARG A 233 -5.77 15.40 -19.14
C ARG A 233 -5.77 14.13 -19.98
N LEU A 234 -6.28 13.02 -19.46
CA LEU A 234 -6.40 11.76 -20.19
C LEU A 234 -7.48 11.84 -21.27
N GLU A 235 -8.66 12.37 -20.96
CA GLU A 235 -9.77 12.52 -21.93
C GLU A 235 -9.37 13.38 -23.14
N LYS A 236 -8.54 14.42 -22.94
CA LYS A 236 -7.97 15.22 -24.04
C LYS A 236 -7.10 14.40 -24.99
N LYS A 237 -6.58 13.25 -24.57
CA LYS A 237 -5.83 12.30 -25.40
C LYS A 237 -6.75 11.29 -26.11
N GLY A 238 -8.07 11.37 -25.94
CA GLY A 238 -9.02 10.39 -26.47
C GLY A 238 -9.11 9.11 -25.65
N VAL A 239 -8.87 9.21 -24.34
CA VAL A 239 -8.97 8.13 -23.36
C VAL A 239 -10.33 8.17 -22.68
N VAL A 240 -10.89 7.02 -22.34
CA VAL A 240 -12.06 6.92 -21.47
C VAL A 240 -11.58 6.71 -20.04
N VAL A 241 -12.07 7.50 -19.09
CA VAL A 241 -11.71 7.36 -17.66
C VAL A 241 -12.96 7.03 -16.85
N TRP A 242 -12.88 6.01 -16.01
CA TRP A 242 -13.94 5.59 -15.11
C TRP A 242 -13.44 5.48 -13.68
N TYR A 243 -14.27 5.88 -12.73
CA TYR A 243 -14.08 5.56 -11.33
C TYR A 243 -14.82 4.26 -10.98
N ARG A 244 -14.17 3.38 -10.22
CA ARG A 244 -14.78 2.17 -9.66
C ARG A 244 -14.49 2.07 -8.18
N TYR A 245 -15.50 1.73 -7.38
CA TYR A 245 -15.31 1.39 -5.98
C TYR A 245 -14.38 0.17 -5.83
N CYS A 246 -13.33 0.34 -5.03
CA CYS A 246 -12.51 -0.78 -4.55
C CYS A 246 -13.39 -1.69 -3.65
N PRO A 247 -13.23 -3.03 -3.71
CA PRO A 247 -13.86 -3.93 -2.76
C PRO A 247 -13.60 -3.53 -1.31
N VAL A 248 -14.63 -3.63 -0.48
CA VAL A 248 -14.59 -3.31 0.95
C VAL A 248 -15.21 -4.46 1.74
N ASN A 249 -14.52 -4.86 2.81
CA ASN A 249 -15.03 -5.82 3.76
C ASN A 249 -16.22 -5.24 4.52
N LYS A 250 -17.41 -5.81 4.32
CA LYS A 250 -18.64 -5.29 4.92
C LYS A 250 -18.60 -5.20 6.45
N LEU A 251 -17.79 -6.04 7.13
CA LEU A 251 -17.63 -5.97 8.59
C LEU A 251 -16.84 -4.75 9.08
N SER A 252 -16.05 -4.12 8.21
CA SER A 252 -15.25 -2.95 8.58
C SER A 252 -15.98 -1.62 8.38
N VAL A 253 -17.15 -1.62 7.73
CA VAL A 253 -17.94 -0.41 7.48
C VAL A 253 -18.57 0.06 8.80
N GLU A 254 -18.37 1.33 9.15
CA GLU A 254 -18.91 1.90 10.40
C GLU A 254 -20.40 2.16 10.33
N ASP A 255 -20.84 2.81 9.25
CA ASP A 255 -22.25 3.09 8.98
C ASP A 255 -22.56 2.83 7.51
N MET A 256 -23.54 1.95 7.28
CA MET A 256 -23.99 1.57 5.94
C MET A 256 -25.03 2.54 5.38
N ASP A 257 -25.72 3.29 6.24
CA ASP A 257 -26.80 4.20 5.83
C ASP A 257 -26.25 5.39 5.01
N ASP A 258 -24.96 5.72 5.18
CA ASP A 258 -24.29 6.80 4.46
C ASP A 258 -23.90 6.45 3.01
N LEU A 259 -23.87 5.18 2.63
CA LEU A 259 -23.36 4.74 1.32
C LEU A 259 -24.08 5.41 0.14
N ALA A 260 -25.41 5.48 0.20
CA ALA A 260 -26.21 6.06 -0.88
C ALA A 260 -25.99 7.57 -1.00
N ALA A 261 -25.85 8.28 0.12
CA ALA A 261 -25.54 9.71 0.12
C ALA A 261 -24.13 9.97 -0.42
N TYR A 262 -23.17 9.12 -0.04
CA TYR A 262 -21.80 9.19 -0.52
C TYR A 262 -21.66 8.91 -2.01
N ASP A 263 -22.37 7.94 -2.57
CA ASP A 263 -22.38 7.69 -4.02
C ASP A 263 -22.95 8.88 -4.80
N VAL A 264 -24.02 9.51 -4.28
CA VAL A 264 -24.54 10.76 -4.85
C VAL A 264 -23.48 11.87 -4.79
N PHE A 265 -22.82 12.06 -3.65
CA PHE A 265 -21.74 13.03 -3.50
C PHE A 265 -20.62 12.79 -4.51
N LEU A 266 -20.11 11.56 -4.59
CA LEU A 266 -18.99 11.22 -5.44
C LEU A 266 -19.32 11.42 -6.92
N ARG A 267 -20.50 10.99 -7.36
CA ARG A 267 -21.00 11.21 -8.73
C ARG A 267 -21.22 12.69 -9.07
N GLN A 268 -21.48 13.55 -8.09
CA GLN A 268 -21.62 14.99 -8.29
C GLN A 268 -20.27 15.71 -8.33
N LYS A 269 -19.26 15.18 -7.64
CA LYS A 269 -17.94 15.82 -7.50
C LYS A 269 -16.93 15.36 -8.53
N LEU A 270 -17.03 14.12 -9.02
CA LEU A 270 -16.19 13.64 -10.09
C LEU A 270 -16.69 14.15 -11.45
N ASP A 271 -15.78 14.69 -12.24
CA ASP A 271 -16.03 15.18 -13.60
C ASP A 271 -16.09 14.03 -14.63
N PHE A 272 -15.84 12.78 -14.20
CA PHE A 272 -15.82 11.58 -15.02
C PHE A 272 -16.69 10.47 -14.40
N PRO A 273 -17.19 9.50 -15.20
CA PRO A 273 -18.20 8.55 -14.74
C PRO A 273 -17.75 7.62 -13.62
N VAL A 274 -18.60 7.48 -12.59
CA VAL A 274 -18.58 6.37 -11.63
C VAL A 274 -19.35 5.18 -12.22
N ILE A 275 -18.71 4.02 -12.33
CA ILE A 275 -19.30 2.81 -12.91
C ILE A 275 -19.70 1.80 -11.84
N GLY A 276 -20.71 0.97 -12.15
CA GLY A 276 -21.24 -0.03 -11.23
C GLY A 276 -22.10 0.55 -10.11
N ASN A 277 -22.49 -0.33 -9.19
CA ASN A 277 -23.25 -0.02 -7.98
C ASN A 277 -22.31 -0.15 -6.76
N PRO A 278 -22.21 0.87 -5.89
CA PRO A 278 -21.38 0.82 -4.67
C PRO A 278 -21.69 -0.40 -3.79
N GLU A 279 -22.95 -0.85 -3.71
CA GLU A 279 -23.34 -2.04 -2.93
C GLU A 279 -22.61 -3.32 -3.39
N ASN A 280 -22.25 -3.40 -4.68
CA ASN A 280 -21.52 -4.56 -5.20
C ASN A 280 -20.06 -4.59 -4.74
N SER A 281 -19.52 -3.45 -4.26
CA SER A 281 -18.18 -3.40 -3.68
C SER A 281 -18.15 -3.88 -2.22
N LEU A 282 -19.30 -3.92 -1.55
CA LEU A 282 -19.42 -4.33 -0.16
C LEU A 282 -19.56 -5.85 -0.06
N MET A 283 -18.43 -6.53 0.10
CA MET A 283 -18.35 -7.98 0.07
C MET A 283 -18.29 -8.56 1.50
N GLU A 284 -18.83 -9.76 1.68
CA GLU A 284 -18.73 -10.50 2.94
C GLU A 284 -17.25 -10.79 3.29
N ALA A 285 -16.94 -10.87 4.58
CA ALA A 285 -15.58 -11.03 5.07
C ALA A 285 -14.87 -12.29 4.52
N GLU A 286 -15.61 -13.36 4.21
CA GLU A 286 -15.06 -14.61 3.67
C GLU A 286 -14.38 -14.41 2.30
N TRP A 287 -14.63 -13.30 1.60
CA TRP A 287 -13.99 -12.98 0.32
C TRP A 287 -12.66 -12.24 0.46
N PHE A 288 -12.29 -11.82 1.67
CA PHE A 288 -11.06 -11.09 1.95
C PHE A 288 -9.94 -12.01 2.40
N PHE A 289 -8.70 -11.55 2.25
CA PHE A 289 -7.50 -12.24 2.66
C PHE A 289 -6.96 -11.69 3.98
N ASP A 290 -6.21 -10.58 3.95
CA ASP A 290 -5.40 -10.09 5.07
C ASP A 290 -5.61 -8.60 5.41
N THR A 291 -6.51 -7.91 4.70
CA THR A 291 -6.94 -6.54 5.01
C THR A 291 -8.44 -6.38 4.72
N ASN A 292 -8.98 -5.19 4.98
CA ASN A 292 -10.37 -4.87 4.63
C ASN A 292 -10.56 -4.52 3.14
N PHE A 293 -9.50 -4.60 2.34
CA PHE A 293 -9.49 -4.26 0.91
C PHE A 293 -8.97 -5.40 0.03
N HIS A 294 -8.05 -6.23 0.51
CA HIS A 294 -7.45 -7.30 -0.29
C HIS A 294 -8.36 -8.52 -0.34
N LEU A 295 -8.84 -8.84 -1.53
CA LEU A 295 -9.57 -10.07 -1.77
C LEU A 295 -8.65 -11.29 -1.72
N ASN A 296 -9.23 -12.43 -1.36
CA ASN A 296 -8.63 -13.74 -1.56
C ASN A 296 -8.89 -14.23 -3.00
N GLN A 297 -8.32 -15.36 -3.39
CA GLN A 297 -8.45 -15.89 -4.76
C GLN A 297 -9.91 -15.96 -5.27
N PRO A 298 -10.87 -16.59 -4.56
CA PRO A 298 -12.24 -16.66 -5.06
C PRO A 298 -12.97 -15.31 -4.99
N GLY A 299 -12.65 -14.45 -4.02
CA GLY A 299 -13.14 -13.07 -3.98
C GLY A 299 -12.72 -12.26 -5.21
N LYS A 300 -11.44 -12.34 -5.59
CA LYS A 300 -10.85 -11.70 -6.78
C LYS A 300 -11.62 -12.08 -8.05
N GLU A 301 -11.96 -13.35 -8.21
CA GLU A 301 -12.74 -13.84 -9.35
C GLU A 301 -14.17 -13.26 -9.37
N VAL A 302 -14.87 -13.30 -8.24
CA VAL A 302 -16.23 -12.71 -8.10
C VAL A 302 -16.21 -11.21 -8.42
N ASN A 303 -15.25 -10.47 -7.86
CA ASN A 303 -15.09 -9.04 -8.09
C ASN A 303 -14.78 -8.73 -9.56
N THR A 304 -13.94 -9.54 -10.20
CA THR A 304 -13.57 -9.37 -11.61
C THR A 304 -14.76 -9.62 -12.53
N VAL A 305 -15.57 -10.66 -12.27
CA VAL A 305 -16.81 -10.90 -13.02
C VAL A 305 -17.76 -9.70 -12.91
N GLN A 306 -17.86 -9.08 -11.73
CA GLN A 306 -18.66 -7.87 -11.56
C GLN A 306 -18.08 -6.68 -12.35
N LEU A 307 -16.76 -6.46 -12.30
CA LEU A 307 -16.09 -5.43 -13.09
C LEU A 307 -16.35 -5.59 -14.59
N ILE A 308 -16.24 -6.81 -15.13
CA ILE A 308 -16.53 -7.12 -16.53
C ILE A 308 -17.98 -6.74 -16.89
N ARG A 309 -18.95 -7.04 -16.01
CA ARG A 309 -20.36 -6.67 -16.22
C ARG A 309 -20.54 -5.15 -16.25
N ASP A 310 -19.91 -4.43 -15.32
CA ASP A 310 -19.99 -2.97 -15.24
C ASP A 310 -19.40 -2.33 -16.51
N MET A 311 -18.24 -2.82 -16.97
CA MET A 311 -17.60 -2.34 -18.21
C MET A 311 -18.43 -2.63 -19.45
N LYS A 312 -18.98 -3.86 -19.58
CA LYS A 312 -19.86 -4.21 -20.70
C LYS A 312 -21.09 -3.30 -20.75
N ALA A 313 -21.70 -3.02 -19.60
CA ALA A 313 -22.82 -2.07 -19.51
C ALA A 313 -22.42 -0.68 -20.01
N MET A 314 -21.24 -0.17 -19.63
CA MET A 314 -20.72 1.12 -20.09
C MET A 314 -20.40 1.13 -21.60
N LEU A 315 -19.98 0.00 -22.15
CA LEU A 315 -19.69 -0.16 -23.58
C LEU A 315 -20.93 -0.47 -24.43
N GLY A 316 -22.11 -0.63 -23.81
CA GLY A 316 -23.34 -1.03 -24.51
C GLY A 316 -23.30 -2.47 -25.03
N ASP A 317 -22.47 -3.33 -24.44
CA ASP A 317 -22.37 -4.75 -24.76
C ASP A 317 -23.34 -5.57 -23.90
N ASP A 318 -24.38 -6.12 -24.52
CA ASP A 318 -25.43 -6.90 -23.86
C ASP A 318 -25.12 -8.41 -23.77
N ARG A 319 -23.97 -8.86 -24.27
CA ARG A 319 -23.57 -10.27 -24.22
C ARG A 319 -23.34 -10.70 -22.78
N ALA A 320 -24.00 -11.79 -22.39
CA ALA A 320 -23.90 -12.37 -21.05
C ALA A 320 -22.45 -12.63 -20.62
N VAL A 321 -22.19 -12.49 -19.32
CA VAL A 321 -20.93 -12.90 -18.67
C VAL A 321 -21.18 -14.27 -18.04
N THR A 322 -20.88 -15.32 -18.78
CA THR A 322 -21.08 -16.71 -18.37
C THR A 322 -19.78 -17.27 -17.81
N VAL A 323 -19.60 -17.16 -16.50
CA VAL A 323 -18.50 -17.73 -15.72
C VAL A 323 -19.13 -18.48 -14.55
N GLU A 324 -18.63 -19.67 -14.24
CA GLU A 324 -19.01 -20.38 -13.02
C GLU A 324 -18.34 -19.67 -11.84
N LEU A 325 -19.15 -19.06 -10.97
CA LEU A 325 -18.60 -18.35 -9.81
C LEU A 325 -18.06 -19.36 -8.79
N PRO A 326 -16.93 -19.05 -8.13
CA PRO A 326 -16.35 -19.94 -7.13
C PRO A 326 -17.27 -20.07 -5.90
N GLU A 327 -17.13 -21.17 -5.19
CA GLU A 327 -17.76 -21.32 -3.88
C GLU A 327 -17.18 -20.30 -2.89
N LYS A 328 -18.06 -19.75 -2.05
CA LYS A 328 -17.65 -18.84 -0.98
C LYS A 328 -16.73 -19.59 0.00
N PRO A 329 -15.57 -19.01 0.37
CA PRO A 329 -14.69 -19.59 1.38
C PRO A 329 -15.39 -19.79 2.71
N HIS A 330 -14.82 -20.67 3.52
CA HIS A 330 -15.40 -20.97 4.82
C HIS A 330 -15.00 -19.89 5.83
N ARG A 331 -15.88 -19.63 6.79
CA ARG A 331 -15.57 -18.70 7.87
C ARG A 331 -14.49 -19.28 8.78
N THR A 332 -13.41 -18.53 8.98
CA THR A 332 -12.24 -18.92 9.81
C THR A 332 -12.22 -18.27 11.20
N TRP A 333 -13.16 -17.36 11.50
CA TRP A 333 -13.24 -16.61 12.76
C TRP A 333 -14.53 -16.88 13.53
N GLY A 334 -14.56 -16.55 14.83
CA GLY A 334 -15.77 -16.57 15.67
C GLY A 334 -16.08 -17.87 16.41
N GLU A 335 -15.47 -18.99 16.03
CA GLU A 335 -15.24 -20.09 16.96
C GLU A 335 -13.96 -19.73 17.71
N VAL A 336 -14.05 -19.47 19.01
CA VAL A 336 -12.90 -19.09 19.85
C VAL A 336 -11.93 -20.26 19.91
N SER A 337 -11.10 -20.41 18.88
CA SER A 337 -9.88 -21.17 18.99
C SER A 337 -9.03 -20.43 20.01
N ALA A 338 -8.52 -21.15 21.01
CA ALA A 338 -7.67 -20.60 22.05
C ALA A 338 -6.29 -20.12 21.51
N GLU A 339 -6.08 -20.14 20.19
CA GLU A 339 -4.76 -20.02 19.55
C GLU A 339 -4.45 -18.63 19.01
N THR A 340 -5.44 -17.75 18.76
CA THR A 340 -5.19 -16.40 18.23
C THR A 340 -6.03 -15.36 18.95
N ARG A 341 -5.43 -14.23 19.35
CA ARG A 341 -6.14 -13.14 20.03
C ARG A 341 -5.71 -11.76 19.55
N ILE A 342 -6.61 -10.78 19.71
CA ILE A 342 -6.32 -9.35 19.56
C ILE A 342 -5.83 -8.80 20.90
N TRP A 343 -4.76 -8.00 20.88
CA TRP A 343 -4.28 -7.25 22.02
C TRP A 343 -4.89 -5.85 22.05
N THR A 344 -5.55 -5.52 23.16
CA THR A 344 -6.35 -4.31 23.32
C THR A 344 -5.77 -3.39 24.39
N ALA A 345 -6.31 -2.17 24.52
CA ALA A 345 -5.96 -1.27 25.62
C ALA A 345 -6.20 -1.91 27.01
N LYS A 346 -7.23 -2.74 27.14
CA LYS A 346 -7.58 -3.45 28.38
C LYS A 346 -6.51 -4.48 28.77
N ASP A 347 -5.87 -5.12 27.81
CA ASP A 347 -4.75 -6.02 28.09
C ASP A 347 -3.57 -5.24 28.70
N SER A 348 -3.27 -4.07 28.13
CA SER A 348 -2.20 -3.20 28.59
C SER A 348 -2.46 -2.54 29.95
N GLU A 349 -3.71 -2.41 30.39
CA GLU A 349 -4.05 -1.86 31.72
C GLU A 349 -3.39 -2.65 32.87
N THR A 350 -3.17 -3.95 32.68
CA THR A 350 -2.51 -4.80 33.68
C THR A 350 -1.02 -4.49 33.87
N TYR A 351 -0.44 -3.69 32.97
CA TYR A 351 0.97 -3.27 32.96
C TYR A 351 1.13 -1.76 33.25
N GLN A 352 0.12 -1.09 33.81
CA GLN A 352 0.24 0.32 34.18
C GLN A 352 1.39 0.55 35.17
N GLY A 353 2.37 1.36 34.74
CA GLY A 353 3.57 1.67 35.52
C GLY A 353 4.79 0.81 35.18
N GLU A 354 4.64 -0.22 34.36
CA GLU A 354 5.76 -1.01 33.85
C GLU A 354 6.49 -0.28 32.72
N GLU A 355 7.81 -0.45 32.64
CA GLU A 355 8.62 0.14 31.57
C GLU A 355 8.68 -0.76 30.33
N THR A 356 8.30 -2.03 30.44
CA THR A 356 8.35 -3.03 29.37
C THR A 356 7.08 -3.88 29.34
N ILE A 357 6.52 -4.09 28.15
CA ILE A 357 5.41 -5.03 27.91
C ILE A 357 5.88 -6.07 26.90
N VAL A 358 5.66 -7.36 27.20
CA VAL A 358 5.93 -8.47 26.29
C VAL A 358 4.62 -8.92 25.64
N ILE A 359 4.58 -8.89 24.32
CA ILE A 359 3.44 -9.30 23.49
C ILE A 359 3.73 -10.73 22.99
N PRO A 360 2.93 -11.72 23.41
CA PRO A 360 3.19 -13.14 23.11
C PRO A 360 2.92 -13.49 21.64
N GLU A 361 3.54 -14.58 21.16
CA GLU A 361 3.48 -15.02 19.75
C GLU A 361 2.06 -15.34 19.24
N ASN A 362 1.11 -15.64 20.13
CA ASN A 362 -0.29 -15.92 19.80
C ASN A 362 -1.16 -14.66 19.59
N VAL A 363 -0.59 -13.46 19.77
CA VAL A 363 -1.25 -12.21 19.40
C VAL A 363 -1.12 -12.03 17.90
N THR A 364 -2.25 -11.96 17.21
CA THR A 364 -2.30 -11.83 15.76
C THR A 364 -2.74 -10.45 15.27
N GLN A 365 -3.17 -9.60 16.20
CA GLN A 365 -3.44 -8.19 15.94
C GLN A 365 -3.26 -7.37 17.21
N ILE A 366 -2.76 -6.15 17.10
CA ILE A 366 -2.75 -5.18 18.20
C ILE A 366 -3.60 -3.98 17.79
N GLU A 367 -4.54 -3.60 18.65
CA GLU A 367 -5.39 -2.43 18.43
C GLU A 367 -4.59 -1.13 18.47
N ASP A 368 -5.01 -0.18 17.65
CA ASP A 368 -4.59 1.20 17.76
C ASP A 368 -4.89 1.73 19.16
N TYR A 369 -4.02 2.60 19.68
CA TYR A 369 -4.08 3.13 21.04
C TYR A 369 -3.98 2.09 22.17
N ALA A 370 -3.61 0.83 21.87
CA ALA A 370 -3.51 -0.23 22.90
C ALA A 370 -2.55 0.11 24.05
N PHE A 371 -1.60 1.03 23.85
CA PHE A 371 -0.62 1.41 24.89
C PHE A 371 -0.80 2.85 25.41
N SER A 372 -1.86 3.55 25.00
CA SER A 372 -2.08 4.98 25.29
C SER A 372 -2.14 5.33 26.79
N ASN A 373 -2.55 4.38 27.63
CA ASN A 373 -2.63 4.53 29.09
C ASN A 373 -1.36 4.09 29.84
N CYS A 374 -0.30 3.68 29.13
CA CYS A 374 0.93 3.17 29.72
C CYS A 374 2.03 4.26 29.75
N ALA A 375 1.82 5.32 30.53
CA ALA A 375 2.67 6.53 30.53
C ALA A 375 4.16 6.31 30.87
N GLY A 376 4.50 5.18 31.53
CA GLY A 376 5.88 4.80 31.86
C GLY A 376 6.55 3.85 30.85
N LEU A 377 5.81 3.40 29.82
CA LEU A 377 6.26 2.38 28.89
C LEU A 377 7.39 2.90 28.00
N LYS A 378 8.51 2.17 28.00
CA LYS A 378 9.68 2.45 27.18
C LYS A 378 9.89 1.42 26.08
N GLN A 379 9.46 0.18 26.30
CA GLN A 379 9.71 -0.93 25.37
C GLN A 379 8.48 -1.82 25.22
N ILE A 380 8.16 -2.16 23.97
CA ILE A 380 7.19 -3.20 23.61
C ILE A 380 7.98 -4.32 22.95
N VAL A 381 8.04 -5.49 23.58
CA VAL A 381 8.78 -6.65 23.09
C VAL A 381 7.82 -7.61 22.40
N LEU A 382 8.00 -7.87 21.11
CA LEU A 382 7.21 -8.82 20.34
C LEU A 382 7.91 -10.17 20.31
N GLU A 383 7.23 -11.24 20.71
CA GLU A 383 7.74 -12.60 20.55
C GLU A 383 7.54 -13.16 19.14
N GLN A 384 6.57 -12.60 18.40
CA GLN A 384 6.27 -12.99 17.02
C GLN A 384 7.49 -12.78 16.11
N LYS A 385 7.84 -13.81 15.34
CA LYS A 385 8.99 -13.80 14.42
C LYS A 385 8.60 -13.37 13.02
N ASP A 386 7.36 -13.63 12.64
CA ASP A 386 6.81 -13.32 11.33
C ASP A 386 5.87 -12.10 11.45
N PRO A 387 6.29 -10.91 10.99
CA PRO A 387 5.48 -9.69 11.15
C PRO A 387 4.12 -9.78 10.45
N SER A 388 3.96 -10.61 9.41
CA SER A 388 2.68 -10.83 8.74
C SER A 388 1.66 -11.60 9.59
N LYS A 389 2.09 -12.22 10.70
CA LYS A 389 1.19 -12.93 11.62
C LYS A 389 0.63 -12.06 12.73
N CYS A 390 1.14 -10.85 12.91
CA CYS A 390 0.63 -9.88 13.89
C CYS A 390 0.46 -8.53 13.21
N ILE A 391 -0.77 -8.17 12.85
CA ILE A 391 -1.03 -6.90 12.16
C ILE A 391 -1.23 -5.74 13.15
N VAL A 392 -0.93 -4.52 12.72
CA VAL A 392 -1.07 -3.29 13.51
C VAL A 392 -1.62 -2.17 12.63
N GLY A 393 -2.30 -1.20 13.27
CA GLY A 393 -2.77 0.02 12.60
C GLY A 393 -1.70 1.11 12.56
N GLN A 394 -2.14 2.34 12.28
CA GLN A 394 -1.26 3.50 12.15
C GLN A 394 -1.12 4.27 13.47
N HIS A 395 -1.93 3.96 14.49
CA HIS A 395 -1.95 4.65 15.79
C HIS A 395 -1.53 3.75 16.96
N LEU A 396 -0.74 2.70 16.71
CA LEU A 396 -0.22 1.76 17.72
C LEU A 396 0.50 2.47 18.87
N LEU A 397 1.36 3.44 18.54
CA LEU A 397 2.22 4.15 19.49
C LEU A 397 1.62 5.47 19.98
N ASP A 398 0.39 5.80 19.60
CA ASP A 398 -0.23 7.05 20.03
C ASP A 398 -0.46 7.02 21.55
N GLY A 399 0.05 8.05 22.22
CA GLY A 399 0.08 8.13 23.68
C GLY A 399 1.31 7.50 24.35
N THR A 400 2.26 6.92 23.60
CA THR A 400 3.50 6.36 24.15
C THR A 400 4.76 6.72 23.34
N GLY A 401 5.88 6.81 24.05
CA GLY A 401 7.21 6.98 23.47
C GLY A 401 7.98 5.67 23.34
N ALA A 402 7.33 4.51 23.42
CA ALA A 402 8.01 3.21 23.46
C ALA A 402 8.72 2.83 22.15
N GLU A 403 9.86 2.16 22.26
CA GLU A 403 10.50 1.43 21.16
C GLU A 403 9.88 0.04 21.00
N ILE A 404 9.85 -0.47 19.78
CA ILE A 404 9.37 -1.81 19.45
C ILE A 404 10.59 -2.73 19.28
N LEU A 405 10.71 -3.73 20.13
CA LEU A 405 11.80 -4.71 20.08
C LEU A 405 11.28 -6.04 19.54
N VAL A 406 11.91 -6.55 18.50
CA VAL A 406 11.54 -7.80 17.83
C VAL A 406 12.71 -8.79 17.85
N PRO A 407 12.48 -10.09 17.56
CA PRO A 407 13.57 -11.06 17.50
C PRO A 407 14.66 -10.60 16.52
N GLN A 408 15.93 -10.75 16.89
CA GLN A 408 17.07 -10.20 16.14
C GLN A 408 17.04 -10.54 14.63
N MET A 409 16.64 -11.77 14.29
CA MET A 409 16.56 -12.25 12.90
C MET A 409 15.38 -11.67 12.10
N SER A 410 14.44 -11.00 12.78
CA SER A 410 13.19 -10.47 12.21
C SER A 410 13.18 -8.94 12.10
N VAL A 411 14.19 -8.23 12.61
CA VAL A 411 14.22 -6.75 12.56
C VAL A 411 14.03 -6.22 11.14
N ASP A 412 14.71 -6.85 10.19
CA ASP A 412 14.74 -6.41 8.80
C ASP A 412 13.39 -6.69 8.10
N SER A 413 12.74 -7.83 8.37
CA SER A 413 11.38 -8.13 7.90
C SER A 413 10.35 -7.18 8.50
N TYR A 414 10.36 -6.97 9.82
CA TYR A 414 9.45 -6.03 10.49
C TYR A 414 9.53 -4.61 9.91
N LYS A 415 10.74 -4.09 9.65
CA LYS A 415 10.91 -2.75 9.08
C LYS A 415 10.36 -2.58 7.67
N ARG A 416 10.11 -3.67 6.95
CA ARG A 416 9.58 -3.64 5.58
C ARG A 416 8.21 -4.28 5.43
N ASN A 417 7.67 -4.81 6.52
CA ASN A 417 6.36 -5.39 6.51
C ASN A 417 5.29 -4.35 6.24
N TYR A 418 4.28 -4.75 5.46
CA TYR A 418 3.15 -3.93 5.07
C TYR A 418 2.48 -3.19 6.24
N PHE A 419 2.39 -3.82 7.41
CA PHE A 419 1.73 -3.26 8.59
C PHE A 419 2.71 -2.52 9.52
N TRP A 420 3.95 -2.99 9.62
CA TRP A 420 4.92 -2.50 10.62
C TRP A 420 5.87 -1.41 10.09
N SER A 421 5.99 -1.25 8.77
CA SER A 421 6.99 -0.36 8.17
C SER A 421 6.83 1.12 8.55
N VAL A 422 5.61 1.58 8.87
CA VAL A 422 5.38 2.93 9.42
C VAL A 422 6.17 3.16 10.72
N TYR A 423 6.43 2.09 11.47
CA TYR A 423 7.21 2.10 12.70
C TYR A 423 8.68 1.71 12.49
N ALA A 424 9.19 1.64 11.25
CA ALA A 424 10.55 1.17 10.97
C ALA A 424 11.64 1.93 11.74
N GLY A 425 11.43 3.23 11.99
CA GLY A 425 12.31 4.07 12.80
C GLY A 425 12.30 3.79 14.31
N ARG A 426 11.29 3.08 14.80
CA ARG A 426 11.08 2.67 16.20
C ARG A 426 11.34 1.19 16.45
N ILE A 427 11.68 0.43 15.40
CA ILE A 427 11.91 -1.02 15.48
C ILE A 427 13.40 -1.31 15.72
N GLY A 428 13.69 -2.08 16.77
CA GLY A 428 15.01 -2.53 17.17
C GLY A 428 15.06 -4.03 17.48
N GLU A 429 16.26 -4.55 17.76
CA GLU A 429 16.45 -5.94 18.20
C GLU A 429 16.30 -6.06 19.72
N VAL A 430 15.75 -7.19 20.17
CA VAL A 430 15.88 -7.62 21.57
C VAL A 430 17.36 -7.84 21.87
N THR A 431 17.93 -7.04 22.78
CA THR A 431 19.27 -7.28 23.32
C THR A 431 19.15 -8.09 24.61
N ALA A 432 20.12 -8.96 24.92
CA ALA A 432 20.10 -9.91 26.04
C ALA A 432 19.89 -9.32 27.45
N HIS A 433 19.73 -7.99 27.58
CA HIS A 433 19.34 -7.32 28.81
C HIS A 433 17.83 -7.18 29.04
N ALA A 434 16.99 -7.55 28.06
CA ALA A 434 15.53 -7.53 28.20
C ALA A 434 14.92 -8.86 28.69
N GLU A 435 15.73 -9.91 28.92
CA GLU A 435 15.29 -11.24 29.39
C GLU A 435 15.24 -11.40 30.92
N LYS A 436 15.14 -10.31 31.70
CA LYS A 436 15.15 -10.42 33.18
C LYS A 436 13.91 -9.88 33.86
#